data_AF-A0A4Q3XRS5-F1
#
_entry.id   AF-A0A4Q3XRS5-F1
#
_cell.length_a   1.000
_cell.length_b   1.000
_cell.length_c   1.000
_cell.angle_alpha   90.00
_cell.angle_beta   90.00
_cell.angle_gamma   90.00
#
_symmetry.space_group_name_H-M   'P 1'
#
loop_
_entity.id
_entity.type
_entity.pdbx_description
1 polymer ?
#
loop_
_entity_poly.entity_id
_entity_poly.type
_entity_poly.pdbx_seq_one_letter_code
_entity_poly.pdbx_strand_id
1 'polypeptide(L)'
;MDTFPLCSFPPATRRPMLAGLTVESGPALVGPGQTIDWSAGGWWVLMLGNMSLRTPAQRRLWQAMMMRLRGGATEIIVPFPFGDLAPWPGGKPSGPILTTHSDGSSFSDGSLYSQPSLAYSLGEAVLDGDTQACIRRGNGANLQGGEFFTFVHADAGPRVYGIESGRICV
;
A
#
# COMPACT_ATOMS: atom_id res chain seq x y z
N MET A 1 12.96 -7.47 -8.14
CA MET A 1 12.81 -7.01 -6.74
C MET A 1 12.23 -8.16 -5.96
N ASP A 2 12.83 -8.52 -4.82
CA ASP A 2 12.41 -9.70 -4.06
C ASP A 2 11.30 -9.34 -3.07
N THR A 3 10.35 -10.24 -2.88
CA THR A 3 9.20 -10.04 -1.99
C THR A 3 9.41 -10.76 -0.65
N PHE A 4 9.06 -10.11 0.45
CA PHE A 4 9.09 -10.70 1.79
C PHE A 4 8.12 -11.89 1.88
N PRO A 5 8.58 -13.09 2.26
CA PRO A 5 7.73 -14.28 2.31
C PRO A 5 6.89 -14.31 3.59
N LEU A 6 5.79 -13.56 3.62
CA LEU A 6 4.87 -13.47 4.78
C LEU A 6 4.33 -14.83 5.23
N CYS A 7 4.11 -15.76 4.31
CA CYS A 7 3.60 -17.10 4.64
C CYS A 7 4.62 -17.93 5.43
N SER A 8 5.92 -17.73 5.18
CA SER A 8 6.99 -18.41 5.91
C SER A 8 7.27 -17.77 7.27
N PHE A 9 7.00 -16.46 7.38
CA PHE A 9 7.24 -15.65 8.57
C PHE A 9 5.97 -14.86 8.95
N PRO A 10 4.93 -15.53 9.49
CA PRO A 10 3.73 -14.82 9.91
C PRO A 10 4.06 -13.95 11.15
N PRO A 11 4.06 -12.61 11.02
CA PRO A 11 4.27 -11.74 12.16
C PRO A 11 2.96 -11.60 12.92
N ALA A 12 2.99 -11.73 14.25
CA ALA A 12 1.82 -11.47 15.08
C ALA A 12 1.57 -9.95 15.23
N THR A 13 2.64 -9.15 15.18
CA THR A 13 2.53 -7.68 15.23
C THR A 13 2.87 -7.10 13.88
N ARG A 14 1.97 -6.27 13.36
CA ARG A 14 2.09 -5.57 12.08
C ARG A 14 1.64 -4.13 12.30
N ARG A 15 2.59 -3.20 12.41
CA ARG A 15 2.28 -1.79 12.70
C ARG A 15 2.93 -0.88 11.68
N PRO A 16 2.18 -0.36 10.70
CA PRO A 16 2.64 0.73 9.87
C PRO A 16 2.58 2.04 10.66
N MET A 17 3.61 2.84 10.53
CA MET A 17 3.70 4.18 11.11
C MET A 17 4.22 5.11 10.03
N LEU A 18 3.61 6.29 9.91
CA LEU A 18 4.18 7.34 9.09
C LEU A 18 5.37 7.93 9.85
N ALA A 19 6.52 8.01 9.19
CA ALA A 19 7.71 8.68 9.69
C ALA A 19 8.21 9.66 8.63
N GLY A 20 8.96 10.67 9.04
CA GLY A 20 9.48 11.68 8.14
C GLY A 20 10.27 12.66 8.97
N LEU A 21 11.59 12.67 8.79
CA LEU A 21 12.49 13.51 9.54
C LEU A 21 12.26 14.96 9.11
N THR A 22 11.50 15.69 9.91
CA THR A 22 11.70 17.11 10.13
C THR A 22 13.19 17.32 10.36
N VAL A 23 13.94 17.80 9.37
CA VAL A 23 15.31 18.25 9.60
C VAL A 23 15.17 19.60 10.30
N GLU A 24 15.15 19.57 11.62
CA GLU A 24 15.29 20.79 12.40
C GLU A 24 16.69 21.34 12.13
N SER A 25 16.76 22.47 11.44
CA SER A 25 17.99 23.27 11.47
C SER A 25 18.23 23.70 12.91
N GLY A 26 19.51 23.82 13.31
CA GLY A 26 19.87 24.23 14.67
C GLY A 26 19.13 25.50 15.12
N PRO A 27 19.06 25.77 16.44
CA PRO A 27 18.25 26.86 16.98
C PRO A 27 18.58 28.18 16.28
N ALA A 28 17.55 28.87 15.79
CA ALA A 28 17.72 30.18 15.16
C ALA A 28 18.32 31.16 16.19
N LEU A 29 19.29 31.97 15.74
CA LEU A 29 19.93 32.99 16.58
C LEU A 29 18.89 33.97 17.18
N VAL A 30 17.79 34.20 16.46
CA VAL A 30 16.53 34.87 16.88
C VAL A 30 15.39 34.34 15.99
N GLY A 31 14.22 34.03 16.57
CA GLY A 31 13.00 33.67 15.83
C GLY A 31 12.68 32.17 15.77
N PRO A 32 11.56 31.76 15.15
CA PRO A 32 11.23 30.34 14.97
C PRO A 32 12.26 29.67 14.05
N GLY A 33 12.71 28.47 14.44
CA GLY A 33 13.65 27.67 13.64
C GLY A 33 13.08 27.33 12.27
N GLN A 34 13.93 27.31 11.23
CA GLN A 34 13.51 26.85 9.92
C GLN A 34 13.52 25.33 9.88
N THR A 35 12.34 24.76 9.66
CA THR A 35 12.18 23.37 9.28
C THR A 35 12.13 23.30 7.76
N ILE A 36 13.04 22.53 7.16
CA ILE A 36 12.97 22.20 5.75
C ILE A 36 12.51 20.74 5.66
N ASP A 37 11.33 20.52 5.10
CA ASP A 37 10.83 19.18 4.78
C ASP A 37 11.17 18.87 3.32
N TRP A 38 12.05 17.91 3.11
CA TRP A 38 12.43 17.39 1.78
C TRP A 38 11.76 16.05 1.45
N SER A 39 10.91 15.54 2.35
CA SER A 39 10.38 14.18 2.25
C SER A 39 9.12 14.06 1.39
N ALA A 40 8.58 15.18 0.89
CA ALA A 40 7.39 15.22 0.05
C ALA A 40 6.17 14.43 0.61
N GLY A 41 6.07 14.29 1.93
CA GLY A 41 5.02 13.49 2.60
C GLY A 41 5.51 12.33 3.47
N GLY A 42 6.83 12.16 3.63
CA GLY A 42 7.43 11.18 4.54
C GLY A 42 7.58 9.78 3.95
N TRP A 43 7.94 8.82 4.80
CA TRP A 43 8.03 7.40 4.47
C TRP A 43 7.31 6.53 5.49
N TRP A 44 6.80 5.39 5.05
CA TRP A 44 6.19 4.41 5.95
C TRP A 44 7.26 3.56 6.62
N VAL A 45 7.18 3.46 7.95
CA VAL A 45 7.95 2.52 8.75
C VAL A 45 7.02 1.38 9.15
N LEU A 46 7.36 0.18 8.73
CA LEU A 46 6.62 -1.03 9.07
C LEU A 46 7.37 -1.81 10.14
N MET A 47 6.78 -1.94 11.33
CA MET A 47 7.26 -2.82 12.37
C MET A 47 6.62 -4.20 12.26
N LEU A 48 7.46 -5.21 12.03
CA LEU A 48 7.08 -6.62 12.07
C LEU A 48 7.64 -7.25 13.35
N GLY A 49 6.76 -7.73 14.22
CA GLY A 49 7.13 -8.29 15.52
C GLY A 49 6.58 -9.69 15.74
N ASN A 50 7.15 -10.39 16.72
CA ASN A 50 6.66 -11.68 17.20
C ASN A 50 6.53 -12.75 16.10
N MET A 51 7.54 -12.88 15.24
CA MET A 51 7.57 -13.90 14.19
C MET A 51 7.84 -15.29 14.79
N SER A 52 6.97 -16.25 14.49
CA SER A 52 7.10 -17.63 14.99
C SER A 52 8.03 -18.46 14.10
N LEU A 53 9.28 -18.63 14.51
CA LEU A 53 10.28 -19.45 13.81
C LEU A 53 10.35 -20.87 14.40
N ARG A 54 9.41 -21.74 14.01
CA ARG A 54 9.24 -23.07 14.61
C ARG A 54 10.29 -24.07 14.11
N THR A 55 10.55 -24.08 12.81
CA THR A 55 11.42 -25.09 12.18
C THR A 55 12.87 -24.62 12.03
N PRO A 56 13.85 -25.54 12.03
CA PRO A 56 15.24 -25.20 11.68
C PRO A 56 15.37 -24.56 10.29
N ALA A 57 14.54 -24.99 9.34
CA ALA A 57 14.49 -24.42 7.99
C ALA A 57 14.09 -22.94 8.01
N GLN A 58 13.04 -22.57 8.76
CA GLN A 58 12.62 -21.18 8.93
C GLN A 58 13.72 -20.32 9.59
N ARG A 59 14.41 -20.85 10.61
CA ARG A 59 15.52 -20.13 11.26
C ARG A 59 16.68 -19.88 10.29
N ARG A 60 17.05 -20.86 9.46
CA ARG A 60 18.08 -20.70 8.42
C ARG A 60 17.65 -19.70 7.35
N LEU A 61 16.40 -19.78 6.90
CA LEU A 61 15.84 -18.83 5.93
C LEU A 61 15.84 -17.40 6.48
N TRP A 62 15.48 -17.22 7.76
CA TRP A 62 15.53 -15.93 8.44
C TRP A 62 16.95 -15.35 8.47
N GLN A 63 17.94 -16.17 8.84
CA GLN A 63 19.34 -15.73 8.84
C GLN A 63 19.83 -15.38 7.43
N ALA A 64 19.51 -16.21 6.43
CA ALA A 64 19.84 -15.93 5.03
C ALA A 64 19.22 -14.60 4.56
N MET A 65 17.98 -14.33 4.99
CA MET A 65 17.29 -13.08 4.71
C MET A 65 17.97 -11.88 5.39
N MET A 66 18.34 -11.97 6.66
CA MET A 66 19.07 -10.90 7.36
C MET A 66 20.41 -10.59 6.68
N MET A 67 21.14 -11.63 6.25
CA MET A 67 22.39 -11.47 5.51
C MET A 67 22.17 -10.84 4.13
N ARG A 68 21.03 -11.12 3.49
CA ARG A 68 20.67 -10.50 2.21
C ARG A 68 20.31 -9.02 2.35
N LEU A 69 19.59 -8.67 3.42
CA LEU A 69 19.19 -7.28 3.67
C LEU A 69 20.39 -6.38 3.95
N ARG A 70 21.52 -6.94 4.41
CA ARG A 70 22.80 -6.21 4.62
C ARG A 70 22.62 -4.88 5.36
N GLY A 71 21.78 -4.86 6.39
CA GLY A 71 21.51 -3.64 7.16
C GLY A 71 20.75 -2.54 6.41
N GLY A 72 20.06 -2.85 5.31
CA GLY A 72 19.23 -1.91 4.53
C GLY A 72 19.76 -1.62 3.12
N ALA A 73 20.89 -2.20 2.71
CA ALA A 73 21.45 -1.97 1.38
C ALA A 73 20.66 -2.66 0.24
N THR A 74 19.81 -3.64 0.57
CA THR A 74 18.97 -4.34 -0.41
C THR A 74 17.51 -4.01 -0.16
N GLU A 75 16.84 -3.46 -1.17
CA GLU A 75 15.40 -3.21 -1.13
C GLU A 75 14.61 -4.51 -1.33
N ILE A 76 13.53 -4.66 -0.56
CA ILE A 76 12.57 -5.76 -0.69
C ILE A 76 11.15 -5.21 -0.63
N ILE A 77 10.23 -5.86 -1.35
CA ILE A 77 8.81 -5.54 -1.28
C ILE A 77 8.23 -6.30 -0.09
N VAL A 78 7.73 -5.59 0.92
CA VAL A 78 7.01 -6.22 2.02
C VAL A 78 5.52 -6.10 1.73
N PRO A 79 4.80 -7.20 1.45
CA PRO A 79 3.36 -7.12 1.29
C PRO A 79 2.75 -6.69 2.63
N PHE A 80 1.77 -5.79 2.60
CA PHE A 80 1.00 -5.44 3.77
C PHE A 80 -0.49 -5.47 3.42
N PRO A 81 -1.25 -6.48 3.88
CA PRO A 81 -2.65 -6.59 3.55
C PRO A 81 -3.48 -5.64 4.43
N PHE A 82 -3.92 -4.51 3.88
CA PHE A 82 -4.96 -3.63 4.44
C PHE A 82 -6.36 -4.06 3.96
N GLY A 83 -6.63 -5.37 3.97
CA GLY A 83 -7.86 -5.91 3.39
C GLY A 83 -9.13 -5.46 4.12
N ASP A 84 -9.02 -5.08 5.39
CA ASP A 84 -10.09 -4.53 6.21
C ASP A 84 -10.40 -3.06 5.90
N LEU A 85 -9.39 -2.28 5.54
CA LEU A 85 -9.52 -0.86 5.19
C LEU A 85 -9.78 -0.63 3.70
N ALA A 86 -9.72 -1.66 2.86
CA ALA A 86 -9.98 -1.49 1.44
C ALA A 86 -11.46 -1.12 1.19
N PRO A 87 -11.75 -0.27 0.17
CA PRO A 87 -13.09 0.29 -0.06
C PRO A 87 -14.01 -0.73 -0.75
N TRP A 88 -14.29 -1.85 -0.08
CA TRP A 88 -15.11 -2.92 -0.65
C TRP A 88 -16.56 -2.51 -0.88
N PRO A 89 -17.18 -2.96 -1.99
CA PRO A 89 -18.62 -2.87 -2.15
C PRO A 89 -19.33 -3.53 -0.96
N GLY A 90 -20.15 -2.75 -0.23
CA GLY A 90 -20.86 -3.26 0.96
C GLY A 90 -20.00 -3.44 2.21
N GLY A 91 -18.75 -2.93 2.23
CA GLY A 91 -17.91 -2.87 3.42
C GLY A 91 -17.29 -4.20 3.87
N LYS A 92 -17.30 -5.23 3.01
CA LYS A 92 -16.68 -6.53 3.30
C LYS A 92 -15.90 -7.04 2.09
N PRO A 93 -14.76 -7.74 2.30
CA PRO A 93 -14.04 -8.38 1.22
C PRO A 93 -14.97 -9.23 0.35
N SER A 94 -15.01 -8.90 -0.93
CA SER A 94 -15.81 -9.62 -1.91
C SER A 94 -14.94 -10.14 -3.05
N GLY A 95 -15.28 -11.33 -3.53
CA GLY A 95 -14.68 -11.91 -4.72
C GLY A 95 -14.98 -11.08 -5.97
N PRO A 96 -14.54 -11.56 -7.15
CA PRO A 96 -14.85 -10.88 -8.41
C PRO A 96 -16.37 -10.76 -8.60
N ILE A 97 -16.79 -9.64 -9.19
CA ILE A 97 -18.17 -9.41 -9.57
C ILE A 97 -18.43 -10.22 -10.83
N LEU A 98 -19.43 -11.10 -10.78
CA LEU A 98 -19.83 -11.92 -11.92
C LEU A 98 -21.05 -11.28 -12.60
N THR A 99 -20.99 -11.10 -13.92
CA THR A 99 -22.09 -10.49 -14.70
C THR A 99 -22.37 -11.25 -16.00
N THR A 100 -23.62 -11.19 -16.45
CA THR A 100 -24.10 -11.83 -17.68
C THR A 100 -23.90 -10.92 -18.89
N HIS A 101 -24.18 -11.44 -20.08
CA HIS A 101 -24.36 -10.61 -21.28
C HIS A 101 -25.51 -9.60 -21.08
N SER A 102 -25.59 -8.59 -21.96
CA SER A 102 -26.62 -7.55 -21.91
C SER A 102 -28.05 -8.07 -22.07
N ASP A 103 -28.21 -9.26 -22.66
CA ASP A 103 -29.46 -10.00 -22.79
C ASP A 103 -29.74 -10.96 -21.61
N GLY A 104 -28.86 -10.97 -20.61
CA GLY A 104 -28.96 -11.84 -19.43
C GLY A 104 -28.38 -13.25 -19.64
N SER A 105 -27.83 -13.58 -20.82
CA SER A 105 -27.28 -14.92 -21.04
C SER A 105 -25.91 -15.11 -20.38
N SER A 106 -25.55 -16.36 -20.09
CA SER A 106 -24.17 -16.75 -19.78
C SER A 106 -23.40 -17.05 -21.08
N PHE A 107 -22.11 -17.35 -20.95
CA PHE A 107 -21.34 -17.99 -22.01
C PHE A 107 -21.88 -19.40 -22.30
N SER A 108 -21.49 -19.98 -23.44
CA SER A 108 -21.92 -21.33 -23.86
C SER A 108 -21.50 -22.45 -22.91
N ASP A 109 -20.49 -22.19 -22.07
CA ASP A 109 -20.02 -23.09 -21.00
C ASP A 109 -20.68 -22.81 -19.64
N GLY A 110 -21.63 -21.88 -19.58
CA GLY A 110 -22.31 -21.46 -18.35
C GLY A 110 -21.52 -20.44 -17.51
N SER A 111 -20.33 -20.01 -17.95
CA SER A 111 -19.53 -19.02 -17.22
C SER A 111 -20.09 -17.61 -17.38
N LEU A 112 -19.64 -16.71 -16.51
CA LEU A 112 -20.02 -15.30 -16.47
C LEU A 112 -18.79 -14.42 -16.69
N TYR A 113 -19.01 -13.17 -17.10
CA TYR A 113 -17.94 -12.18 -17.10
C TYR A 113 -17.46 -11.93 -15.67
N SER A 114 -16.15 -11.95 -15.48
CA SER A 114 -15.52 -11.67 -14.20
C SER A 114 -14.93 -10.27 -14.23
N GLN A 115 -15.34 -9.43 -13.27
CA GLN A 115 -14.83 -8.09 -13.08
C GLN A 115 -14.19 -7.94 -11.70
N PRO A 116 -13.14 -7.11 -11.56
CA PRO A 116 -12.56 -6.82 -10.26
C PRO A 116 -13.59 -6.10 -9.37
N SER A 117 -13.68 -6.50 -8.11
CA SER A 117 -14.53 -5.88 -7.10
C SER A 117 -14.05 -4.49 -6.67
N LEU A 118 -12.75 -4.21 -6.87
CA LEU A 118 -12.12 -2.91 -6.66
C LEU A 118 -11.42 -2.50 -7.96
N ALA A 119 -11.86 -1.39 -8.55
CA ALA A 119 -11.23 -0.81 -9.73
C ALA A 119 -11.19 0.72 -9.59
N TYR A 120 -9.99 1.24 -9.41
CA TYR A 120 -9.71 2.67 -9.30
C TYR A 120 -8.60 3.02 -10.29
N SER A 121 -8.69 4.21 -10.86
CA SER A 121 -7.72 4.74 -11.82
C SER A 121 -7.48 6.21 -11.54
N LEU A 122 -6.32 6.73 -11.94
CA LEU A 122 -6.06 8.16 -11.90
C LEU A 122 -6.95 8.86 -12.95
N GLY A 123 -7.60 9.94 -12.54
CA GLY A 123 -8.39 10.80 -13.40
C GLY A 123 -7.56 11.74 -14.26
N GLU A 124 -6.36 12.06 -13.78
CA GLU A 124 -5.37 12.93 -14.40
C GLU A 124 -3.95 12.52 -14.00
N ALA A 125 -2.95 13.06 -14.68
CA ALA A 125 -1.56 12.84 -14.30
C ALA A 125 -1.26 13.61 -13.01
N VAL A 126 -0.67 12.92 -12.03
CA VAL A 126 -0.25 13.47 -10.74
C VAL A 126 1.27 13.54 -10.74
N LEU A 127 1.83 14.67 -10.34
CA LEU A 127 3.28 14.89 -10.27
C LEU A 127 3.83 14.53 -8.89
N ASP A 128 5.15 14.36 -8.82
CA ASP A 128 5.82 14.13 -7.55
C ASP A 128 5.69 15.37 -6.64
N GLY A 129 5.31 15.13 -5.37
CA GLY A 129 5.00 16.19 -4.41
C GLY A 129 3.55 16.70 -4.40
N ASP A 130 2.69 16.26 -5.33
CA ASP A 130 1.28 16.59 -5.27
C ASP A 130 0.61 15.90 -4.07
N THR A 131 -0.07 16.69 -3.25
CA THR A 131 -0.81 16.19 -2.07
C THR A 131 -2.27 15.87 -2.38
N GLN A 132 -2.70 16.13 -3.61
CA GLN A 132 -4.07 15.91 -4.08
C GLN A 132 -4.03 15.17 -5.41
N ALA A 133 -4.90 14.17 -5.56
CA ALA A 133 -5.01 13.38 -6.76
C ALA A 133 -6.48 13.06 -7.02
N CYS A 134 -6.93 13.29 -8.25
CA CYS A 134 -8.26 12.87 -8.65
C CYS A 134 -8.29 11.40 -9.03
N ILE A 135 -9.05 10.61 -8.29
CA ILE A 135 -9.20 9.17 -8.51
C ILE A 135 -10.57 8.89 -9.12
N ARG A 136 -10.57 8.30 -10.33
CA ARG A 136 -11.77 7.77 -10.98
C ARG A 136 -12.08 6.39 -10.45
N ARG A 137 -13.29 6.24 -9.91
CA ARG A 137 -13.83 4.96 -9.46
C ARG A 137 -14.55 4.24 -10.60
N GLY A 138 -14.08 3.05 -10.94
CA GLY A 138 -14.83 2.07 -11.74
C GLY A 138 -15.74 1.23 -10.86
N ASN A 139 -15.15 0.42 -9.97
CA ASN A 139 -15.85 -0.48 -9.03
C ASN A 139 -15.32 -0.29 -7.61
N GLY A 140 -16.19 -0.39 -6.60
CA GLY A 140 -15.84 -0.23 -5.19
C GLY A 140 -16.72 0.78 -4.46
N ALA A 141 -16.47 0.98 -3.17
CA ALA A 141 -17.13 2.01 -2.36
C ALA A 141 -16.55 3.41 -2.64
N ASN A 142 -17.19 4.45 -2.10
CA ASN A 142 -16.55 5.77 -2.02
C ASN A 142 -15.33 5.69 -1.10
N LEU A 143 -14.26 6.38 -1.47
CA LEU A 143 -13.09 6.57 -0.60
C LEU A 143 -13.49 7.46 0.57
N GLN A 144 -13.18 7.05 1.79
CA GLN A 144 -13.56 7.73 3.03
C GLN A 144 -12.37 8.41 3.72
N GLY A 145 -11.15 7.99 3.41
CA GLY A 145 -9.94 8.31 4.17
C GLY A 145 -9.53 7.15 5.07
N GLY A 146 -8.23 6.95 5.20
CA GLY A 146 -7.61 5.81 5.89
C GLY A 146 -7.29 4.62 4.98
N GLU A 147 -7.75 4.63 3.73
CA GLU A 147 -7.39 3.59 2.77
C GLU A 147 -5.96 3.78 2.23
N PHE A 148 -5.35 2.68 1.81
CA PHE A 148 -4.00 2.66 1.24
C PHE A 148 -4.06 2.27 -0.23
N PHE A 149 -3.20 2.90 -1.03
CA PHE A 149 -2.98 2.52 -2.42
C PHE A 149 -1.48 2.44 -2.72
N THR A 150 -1.13 1.79 -3.82
CA THR A 150 0.25 1.66 -4.28
C THR A 150 0.36 2.21 -5.69
N PHE A 151 1.31 3.13 -5.91
CA PHE A 151 1.75 3.47 -7.25
C PHE A 151 3.05 2.74 -7.56
N VAL A 152 3.13 2.20 -8.78
CA VAL A 152 4.34 1.58 -9.29
C VAL A 152 5.05 2.63 -10.14
N HIS A 153 6.12 3.19 -9.58
CA HIS A 153 6.96 4.16 -10.28
C HIS A 153 8.00 3.44 -11.13
N ALA A 154 8.28 3.99 -12.31
CA ALA A 154 9.27 3.40 -13.22
C ALA A 154 10.68 3.39 -12.60
N ASP A 155 11.06 4.48 -11.94
CA ASP A 155 12.42 4.66 -11.42
C ASP A 155 12.57 4.21 -9.95
N ALA A 156 11.51 4.36 -9.15
CA ALA A 156 11.55 4.16 -7.69
C ALA A 156 10.83 2.88 -7.21
N GLY A 157 10.23 2.12 -8.12
CA GLY A 157 9.48 0.91 -7.81
C GLY A 157 8.12 1.18 -7.11
N PRO A 158 7.53 0.18 -6.46
CA PRO A 158 6.24 0.32 -5.79
C PRO A 158 6.37 1.17 -4.51
N ARG A 159 5.51 2.19 -4.39
CA ARG A 159 5.40 3.07 -3.22
C ARG A 159 3.97 3.06 -2.70
N VAL A 160 3.84 2.97 -1.37
CA VAL A 160 2.54 2.96 -0.69
C VAL A 160 2.19 4.37 -0.21
N TYR A 161 0.94 4.74 -0.37
CA TYR A 161 0.37 6.03 0.01
C TYR A 161 -0.89 5.79 0.82
N GLY A 162 -1.15 6.67 1.78
CA GLY A 162 -2.40 6.69 2.55
C GLY A 162 -3.27 7.85 2.09
N ILE A 163 -4.58 7.61 2.04
CA ILE A 163 -5.57 8.65 1.77
C ILE A 163 -5.90 9.33 3.09
N GLU A 164 -5.61 10.62 3.22
CA GLU A 164 -6.03 11.39 4.41
C GLU A 164 -7.55 11.62 4.39
N SER A 165 -8.08 12.07 3.25
CA SER A 165 -9.52 12.27 3.08
C SER A 165 -9.94 12.01 1.63
N GLY A 166 -11.08 11.35 1.45
CA GLY A 166 -11.72 11.22 0.15
C GLY A 166 -12.63 12.41 -0.11
N ARG A 167 -12.36 13.18 -1.18
CA ARG A 167 -13.30 14.16 -1.72
C ARG A 167 -13.61 13.81 -3.18
N ILE A 168 -14.83 14.12 -3.60
CA ILE A 168 -15.23 13.95 -4.99
C ILE A 168 -14.55 15.04 -5.80
N CYS A 169 -13.68 14.66 -6.73
CA CYS A 169 -13.24 15.56 -7.78
C CYS A 169 -14.39 15.76 -8.77
N VAL A 170 -14.79 17.01 -8.99
CA VAL A 170 -15.82 17.42 -9.96
C VAL A 170 -15.14 17.82 -11.27
#